data_AF-K6VR65-F1
#
_entry.id   AF-K6VR65-F1
#
_cell.length_a   1.000
_cell.length_b   1.000
_cell.length_c   1.000
_cell.angle_alpha   90.00
_cell.angle_beta   90.00
_cell.angle_gamma   90.00
#
_symmetry.space_group_name_H-M   'P 1'
#
loop_
_entity.id
_entity.type
_entity.pdbx_description
1 polymer ?
#
loop_
_entity_poly.entity_id
_entity_poly.type
_entity_poly.pdbx_seq_one_letter_code
_entity_poly.pdbx_strand_id
1 'polypeptide(L)'
;MAMTVDTARDLARTLVGEMGRRWEHVQAVGQRAEELGDCCDLPEHVIVAAWLHDVGYAPPLVSTHLHALDGAQFLSQEGAPDEVVRLVGWHTGAQFEADERGLVAEWSIIPEPQLVGLDALTMIDLSTGPDGAPMVDTARLAEILRRYSEDDPVHRAVERSAPALLAASRRAKDRLGLPQDWPICS
;
A
#
# COMPACT_ATOMS: atom_id res chain seq x y z
N MET A 1 6.31 -20.81 5.26
CA MET A 1 5.82 -20.65 6.66
C MET A 1 4.50 -19.90 6.58
N ALA A 2 3.59 -20.04 7.56
CA ALA A 2 2.38 -19.23 7.55
C ALA A 2 2.77 -17.74 7.68
N MET A 3 2.26 -16.90 6.76
CA MET A 3 2.45 -15.46 6.83
C MET A 3 1.46 -14.90 7.85
N THR A 4 1.95 -14.53 9.03
CA THR A 4 1.20 -13.90 10.13
C THR A 4 1.62 -12.43 10.21
N VAL A 5 0.91 -11.65 11.03
CA VAL A 5 1.29 -10.24 11.27
C VAL A 5 2.74 -10.12 11.78
N ASP A 6 3.14 -10.97 12.73
CA ASP A 6 4.50 -10.93 13.28
C ASP A 6 5.57 -11.28 12.23
N THR A 7 5.36 -12.33 11.43
CA THR A 7 6.34 -12.70 10.39
C THR A 7 6.38 -11.69 9.25
N ALA A 8 5.26 -11.04 8.94
CA ALA A 8 5.20 -9.93 7.99
C ALA A 8 5.98 -8.70 8.50
N ARG A 9 5.81 -8.35 9.78
CA ARG A 9 6.56 -7.26 10.43
C ARG A 9 8.07 -7.50 10.42
N ASP A 10 8.50 -8.72 10.76
CA ASP A 10 9.92 -9.10 10.77
C ASP A 10 10.52 -9.10 9.35
N LEU A 11 9.76 -9.56 8.35
CA LEU A 11 10.16 -9.53 6.95
C LEU A 11 10.30 -8.09 6.45
N ALA A 12 9.31 -7.23 6.71
CA ALA A 12 9.36 -5.82 6.37
C ALA A 12 10.56 -5.12 7.01
N ARG A 13 10.79 -5.35 8.31
CA ARG A 13 11.96 -4.82 9.02
C ARG A 13 13.27 -5.28 8.39
N THR A 14 13.35 -6.54 7.97
CA THR A 14 14.55 -7.10 7.33
C THR A 14 14.81 -6.45 5.97
N LEU A 15 13.77 -6.24 5.17
CA LEU A 15 13.91 -5.78 3.78
C LEU A 15 14.04 -4.27 3.66
N VAL A 16 13.26 -3.51 4.44
CA VAL A 16 13.16 -2.05 4.31
C VAL A 16 13.53 -1.29 5.58
N GLY A 17 13.96 -1.97 6.65
CA GLY A 17 14.20 -1.36 7.97
C GLY A 17 15.33 -0.30 8.02
N GLU A 18 16.26 -0.34 7.08
CA GLU A 18 17.35 0.66 6.98
C GLU A 18 17.04 1.78 5.98
N MET A 19 15.84 1.83 5.40
CA MET A 19 15.47 2.77 4.34
C MET A 19 14.94 4.12 4.84
N GLY A 20 15.25 4.49 6.10
CA GLY A 20 14.88 5.78 6.69
C GLY A 20 13.38 6.04 6.67
N ARG A 21 12.96 7.15 6.04
CA ARG A 21 11.55 7.56 5.90
C ARG A 21 10.64 6.43 5.37
N ARG A 22 11.11 5.60 4.44
CA ARG A 22 10.33 4.46 3.96
C ARG A 22 9.95 3.51 5.10
N TRP A 23 10.88 3.22 6.00
CA TRP A 23 10.61 2.36 7.16
C TRP A 23 9.68 3.02 8.18
N GLU A 24 9.78 4.34 8.36
CA GLU A 24 8.85 5.11 9.20
C GLU A 24 7.43 5.02 8.64
N HIS A 25 7.27 5.18 7.32
CA HIS A 25 6.01 5.00 6.62
C HIS A 25 5.46 3.57 6.77
N VAL A 26 6.24 2.54 6.43
CA VAL A 26 5.80 1.14 6.51
C VAL A 26 5.39 0.75 7.94
N GLN A 27 6.16 1.17 8.94
CA GLN A 27 5.78 0.95 10.34
C GLN A 27 4.45 1.59 10.70
N ALA A 28 4.24 2.85 10.30
CA ALA A 28 3.01 3.56 10.63
C ALA A 28 1.78 2.96 9.91
N VAL A 29 1.92 2.54 8.65
CA VAL A 29 0.87 1.82 7.90
C VAL A 29 0.55 0.50 8.58
N GLY A 30 1.57 -0.31 8.92
CA GLY A 30 1.41 -1.60 9.58
C GLY A 30 0.75 -1.49 10.96
N GLN A 31 1.25 -0.59 11.82
CA GLN A 31 0.69 -0.34 13.15
C GLN A 31 -0.77 0.12 13.09
N ARG A 32 -1.10 1.01 12.16
CA ARG A 32 -2.48 1.47 11.97
C ARG A 32 -3.42 0.36 11.49
N ALA A 33 -2.92 -0.54 10.64
CA ALA A 33 -3.69 -1.72 10.24
C ALA A 33 -3.94 -2.65 11.43
N GLU A 34 -2.95 -2.86 12.30
CA GLU A 34 -3.13 -3.62 13.55
C GLU A 34 -4.17 -2.98 14.48
N GLU A 35 -4.11 -1.66 14.70
CA GLU A 35 -5.10 -0.91 15.49
C GLU A 35 -6.53 -1.10 14.94
N LEU A 36 -6.69 -1.03 13.61
CA LEU A 36 -7.99 -1.28 12.96
C LEU A 36 -8.41 -2.76 13.01
N GLY A 37 -7.46 -3.68 13.07
CA GLY A 37 -7.72 -5.09 13.37
C GLY A 37 -8.38 -5.27 14.72
N ASP A 38 -7.86 -4.57 15.74
CA ASP A 38 -8.34 -4.66 17.12
C ASP A 38 -9.70 -3.95 17.33
N CYS A 39 -9.91 -2.80 16.70
CA CYS A 39 -11.10 -1.96 16.97
C CYS A 39 -12.19 -1.99 15.89
N CYS A 40 -11.90 -2.49 14.69
CA CYS A 40 -12.82 -2.45 13.54
C CYS A 40 -12.87 -3.78 12.76
N ASP A 41 -12.38 -4.88 13.34
CA ASP A 41 -12.38 -6.23 12.74
C ASP A 41 -11.73 -6.26 11.34
N LEU A 42 -10.65 -5.49 11.12
CA LEU A 42 -9.92 -5.52 9.87
C LEU A 42 -9.34 -6.93 9.63
N PRO A 43 -9.55 -7.56 8.46
CA PRO A 43 -9.07 -8.92 8.21
C PRO A 43 -7.54 -9.03 8.28
N GLU A 44 -7.03 -10.10 8.91
CA GLU A 44 -5.59 -10.32 9.13
C GLU A 44 -4.76 -10.24 7.84
N HIS A 45 -5.27 -10.75 6.72
CA HIS A 45 -4.55 -10.69 5.44
C HIS A 45 -4.34 -9.26 4.92
N VAL A 46 -5.22 -8.31 5.27
CA VAL A 46 -5.03 -6.88 4.96
C VAL A 46 -3.95 -6.28 5.87
N ILE A 47 -3.91 -6.67 7.14
CA ILE A 47 -2.87 -6.24 8.09
C ILE A 47 -1.49 -6.75 7.64
N VAL A 48 -1.41 -8.02 7.23
CA VAL A 48 -0.21 -8.59 6.65
C VAL A 48 0.21 -7.84 5.38
N ALA A 49 -0.72 -7.55 4.47
CA ALA A 49 -0.43 -6.77 3.27
C ALA A 49 0.02 -5.34 3.58
N ALA A 50 -0.52 -4.70 4.63
CA ALA A 50 -0.13 -3.37 5.10
C ALA A 50 1.35 -3.32 5.53
N TRP A 51 1.83 -4.34 6.25
CA TRP A 51 3.26 -4.46 6.59
C TRP A 51 4.15 -4.68 5.36
N LEU A 52 3.62 -5.31 4.31
CA LEU A 52 4.41 -5.78 3.17
C LEU A 52 4.26 -4.93 1.90
N HIS A 53 3.36 -3.95 1.85
CA HIS A 53 3.00 -3.24 0.61
C HIS A 53 4.20 -2.58 -0.09
N ASP A 54 5.16 -2.07 0.69
CA ASP A 54 6.31 -1.30 0.22
C ASP A 54 7.62 -2.11 0.17
N VAL A 55 7.59 -3.43 0.40
CA VAL A 55 8.83 -4.24 0.43
C VAL A 55 9.54 -4.29 -0.92
N GLY A 56 8.82 -4.09 -2.04
CA GLY A 56 9.41 -4.03 -3.37
C GLY A 56 10.36 -2.83 -3.58
N TYR A 57 10.42 -1.88 -2.65
CA TYR A 57 11.46 -0.84 -2.65
C TYR A 57 12.84 -1.37 -2.20
N ALA A 58 12.89 -2.52 -1.52
CA ALA A 58 14.15 -3.07 -1.02
C ALA A 58 15.14 -3.29 -2.17
N PRO A 59 16.39 -2.79 -2.09
CA PRO A 59 17.37 -2.91 -3.17
C PRO A 59 17.55 -4.31 -3.79
N PRO A 60 17.55 -5.43 -3.03
CA PRO A 60 17.67 -6.76 -3.63
C PRO A 60 16.42 -7.22 -4.39
N LEU A 61 15.27 -6.56 -4.21
CA LEU A 61 14.00 -6.93 -4.85
C LEU A 61 13.67 -6.09 -6.08
N VAL A 62 14.29 -4.92 -6.24
CA VAL A 62 14.03 -4.03 -7.38
C VAL A 62 14.41 -4.73 -8.69
N SER A 63 13.43 -4.91 -9.57
CA SER A 63 13.60 -5.53 -10.88
C SER A 63 12.99 -4.68 -11.99
N THR A 64 11.78 -4.17 -11.77
CA THR A 64 11.02 -3.38 -12.75
C THR A 64 10.93 -1.90 -12.41
N HIS A 65 11.33 -1.52 -11.20
CA HIS A 65 11.13 -0.18 -10.62
C HIS A 65 9.66 0.19 -10.37
N LEU A 66 8.74 -0.78 -10.44
CA LEU A 66 7.38 -0.68 -9.92
C LEU A 66 7.32 -1.50 -8.62
N HIS A 67 7.38 -0.85 -7.46
CA HIS A 67 7.56 -1.53 -6.17
C HIS A 67 6.40 -2.49 -5.85
N ALA A 68 5.17 -2.16 -6.25
CA ALA A 68 4.02 -3.04 -6.07
C ALA A 68 4.21 -4.39 -6.82
N LEU A 69 4.72 -4.33 -8.05
CA LEU A 69 4.98 -5.51 -8.88
C LEU A 69 6.16 -6.31 -8.33
N ASP A 70 7.29 -5.64 -8.06
CA ASP A 70 8.51 -6.27 -7.54
C ASP A 70 8.25 -6.94 -6.18
N GLY A 71 7.50 -6.28 -5.30
CA GLY A 71 7.07 -6.82 -4.00
C GLY A 71 6.13 -8.03 -4.15
N ALA A 72 5.12 -7.94 -5.02
CA ALA A 72 4.20 -9.05 -5.25
C ALA A 72 4.91 -10.28 -5.85
N GLN A 73 5.84 -10.09 -6.79
CA GLN A 73 6.63 -11.17 -7.36
C GLN A 73 7.49 -11.87 -6.31
N PHE A 74 8.18 -11.10 -5.47
CA PHE A 74 8.96 -11.65 -4.36
C PHE A 74 8.09 -12.45 -3.39
N LEU A 75 6.96 -11.88 -2.94
CA LEU A 75 6.06 -12.55 -2.00
C LEU A 75 5.44 -13.83 -2.59
N SER A 76 5.14 -13.83 -3.89
CA SER A 76 4.69 -15.04 -4.58
C SER A 76 5.75 -16.14 -4.58
N GLN A 77 7.03 -15.79 -4.76
CA GLN A 77 8.15 -16.74 -4.73
C GLN A 77 8.40 -17.29 -3.33
N GLU A 78 8.22 -16.46 -2.30
CA GLU A 78 8.31 -16.86 -0.88
C GLU A 78 7.09 -17.67 -0.40
N GLY A 79 6.08 -17.87 -1.24
CA GLY A 79 4.88 -18.64 -0.92
C GLY A 79 3.95 -17.94 0.07
N ALA A 80 3.88 -16.60 0.02
CA ALA A 80 2.90 -15.82 0.75
C ALA A 80 1.45 -16.17 0.29
N PRO A 81 0.42 -15.96 1.14
CA PRO A 81 -0.96 -16.19 0.74
C PRO A 81 -1.36 -15.38 -0.50
N ASP A 82 -2.08 -16.01 -1.43
CA ASP A 82 -2.51 -15.40 -2.70
C ASP A 82 -3.13 -14.01 -2.51
N GLU A 83 -4.03 -13.85 -1.53
CA GLU A 83 -4.71 -12.58 -1.31
C GLU A 83 -3.75 -11.46 -0.89
N VAL A 84 -2.72 -11.78 -0.10
CA VAL A 84 -1.66 -10.82 0.28
C VAL A 84 -0.87 -10.39 -0.95
N VAL A 85 -0.46 -11.35 -1.79
CA VAL A 85 0.26 -11.07 -3.04
C VAL A 85 -0.55 -10.15 -3.95
N ARG A 86 -1.85 -10.43 -4.10
CA ARG A 86 -2.76 -9.61 -4.91
C ARG A 86 -2.92 -8.21 -4.32
N LEU A 87 -3.13 -8.09 -3.00
CA LEU A 87 -3.22 -6.79 -2.34
C LEU A 87 -1.95 -5.95 -2.55
N VAL A 88 -0.77 -6.53 -2.34
CA VAL A 88 0.51 -5.86 -2.57
C VAL A 88 0.69 -5.49 -4.05
N GLY A 89 0.29 -6.34 -4.99
CA GLY A 89 0.42 -6.05 -6.42
C GLY A 89 -0.53 -4.96 -6.95
N TRP A 90 -1.63 -4.70 -6.24
CA TRP A 90 -2.68 -3.78 -6.68
C TRP A 90 -2.77 -2.50 -5.83
N HIS A 91 -2.04 -2.42 -4.72
CA HIS A 91 -2.18 -1.33 -3.75
C HIS A 91 -1.99 0.05 -4.40
N THR A 92 -2.75 1.01 -3.88
CA THR A 92 -2.62 2.46 -4.16
C THR A 92 -2.51 2.79 -5.65
N GLY A 93 -3.24 2.05 -6.49
CA GLY A 93 -3.36 2.35 -7.92
C GLY A 93 -2.19 1.84 -8.77
N ALA A 94 -1.46 0.81 -8.32
CA ALA A 94 -0.33 0.21 -9.05
C ALA A 94 -0.60 -0.04 -10.55
N GLN A 95 -1.84 -0.36 -10.94
CA GLN A 95 -2.25 -0.50 -12.35
C GLN A 95 -1.99 0.74 -13.22
N PHE A 96 -2.17 1.94 -12.65
CA PHE A 96 -1.94 3.20 -13.35
C PHE A 96 -0.45 3.45 -13.52
N GLU A 97 0.36 3.14 -12.50
CA GLU A 97 1.81 3.28 -12.59
C GLU A 97 2.42 2.23 -13.53
N ALA A 98 1.87 1.01 -13.56
CA ALA A 98 2.23 -0.01 -14.53
C ALA A 98 2.02 0.48 -15.97
N ASP A 99 0.89 1.15 -16.25
CA ASP A 99 0.63 1.78 -17.55
C ASP A 99 1.63 2.88 -17.88
N GLU A 100 1.91 3.79 -16.93
CA GLU A 100 2.90 4.86 -17.11
C GLU A 100 4.34 4.34 -17.35
N ARG A 101 4.65 3.14 -16.85
CA ARG A 101 5.95 2.48 -17.01
C ARG A 101 6.01 1.49 -18.17
N GLY A 102 4.91 1.24 -18.87
CA GLY A 102 4.83 0.22 -19.93
C GLY A 102 4.90 -1.23 -19.44
N LEU A 103 4.52 -1.49 -18.18
CA LEU A 103 4.59 -2.78 -17.48
C LEU A 103 3.22 -3.46 -17.33
N VAL A 104 2.23 -3.05 -18.13
CA VAL A 104 0.85 -3.58 -18.02
C VAL A 104 0.81 -5.09 -18.19
N ALA A 105 1.61 -5.65 -19.11
CA ALA A 105 1.62 -7.09 -19.36
C ALA A 105 2.12 -7.87 -18.14
N GLU A 106 3.22 -7.43 -17.55
CA GLU A 106 3.85 -8.02 -16.37
C GLU A 106 2.96 -7.89 -15.14
N TRP A 107 2.36 -6.71 -14.94
CA TRP A 107 1.47 -6.45 -13.82
C TRP A 107 0.15 -7.24 -13.93
N SER A 108 -0.43 -7.34 -15.12
CA SER A 108 -1.74 -7.98 -15.34
C SER A 108 -1.79 -9.48 -15.03
N ILE A 109 -0.62 -10.11 -14.82
CA ILE A 109 -0.52 -11.50 -14.35
C ILE A 109 -1.02 -11.64 -12.91
N ILE A 110 -0.95 -10.57 -12.11
CA ILE A 110 -1.43 -10.56 -10.72
C ILE A 110 -2.96 -10.46 -10.74
N PRO A 111 -3.70 -11.48 -10.24
CA PRO A 111 -5.16 -11.43 -10.21
C PRO A 111 -5.68 -10.29 -9.34
N GLU A 112 -6.87 -9.77 -9.64
CA GLU A 112 -7.52 -8.75 -8.82
C GLU A 112 -7.77 -9.27 -7.38
N PRO A 113 -7.44 -8.49 -6.33
CA PRO A 113 -7.76 -8.83 -4.95
C PRO A 113 -9.25 -8.62 -4.66
N GLN A 114 -9.68 -9.04 -3.48
CA GLN A 114 -10.99 -8.65 -2.96
C GLN A 114 -11.04 -7.14 -2.77
N LEU A 115 -12.00 -6.49 -3.45
CA LEU A 115 -12.15 -5.04 -3.44
C LEU A 115 -12.21 -4.44 -2.03
N VAL A 116 -12.86 -5.12 -1.08
CA VAL A 116 -12.92 -4.67 0.32
C VAL A 116 -11.54 -4.55 0.96
N GLY A 117 -10.64 -5.52 0.71
CA GLY A 117 -9.28 -5.49 1.25
C GLY A 117 -8.43 -4.43 0.57
N LEU A 118 -8.61 -4.27 -0.75
CA LEU A 118 -7.87 -3.26 -1.51
C LEU A 118 -8.28 -1.83 -1.13
N ASP A 119 -9.58 -1.59 -0.93
CA ASP A 119 -10.10 -0.32 -0.44
C ASP A 119 -9.51 0.02 0.93
N ALA A 120 -9.47 -0.96 1.84
CA ALA A 120 -8.91 -0.78 3.18
C ALA A 120 -7.39 -0.53 3.15
N LEU A 121 -6.63 -1.31 2.38
CA LEU A 121 -5.18 -1.10 2.24
C LEU A 121 -4.88 0.28 1.63
N THR A 122 -5.61 0.67 0.58
CA THR A 122 -5.49 2.00 -0.05
C THR A 122 -5.79 3.13 0.95
N MET A 123 -6.84 2.98 1.76
CA MET A 123 -7.19 3.94 2.81
C MET A 123 -6.07 4.08 3.85
N ILE A 124 -5.51 2.96 4.33
CA ILE A 124 -4.47 2.96 5.37
C ILE A 124 -3.15 3.55 4.85
N ASP A 125 -2.73 3.20 3.64
CA ASP A 125 -1.54 3.78 3.01
C ASP A 125 -1.71 5.30 2.81
N LEU A 126 -2.84 5.72 2.21
CA LEU A 126 -3.13 7.14 2.01
C LEU A 126 -3.34 7.94 3.29
N SER A 127 -3.53 7.26 4.43
CA SER A 127 -3.60 7.90 5.75
C SER A 127 -2.24 8.24 6.36
N THR A 128 -1.15 7.88 5.68
CA THR A 128 0.19 7.88 6.26
C THR A 128 1.18 8.62 5.35
N GLY A 129 1.79 9.67 5.89
CA GLY A 129 2.84 10.44 5.23
C GLY A 129 4.15 9.65 5.03
N PRO A 130 5.10 10.20 4.27
CA PRO A 130 6.38 9.55 4.00
C PRO A 130 7.25 9.37 5.23
N ASP A 131 7.02 10.11 6.32
CA ASP A 131 7.69 10.03 7.62
C ASP A 131 6.83 9.32 8.68
N GLY A 132 5.75 8.65 8.26
CA GLY A 132 4.80 7.99 9.15
C GLY A 132 3.77 8.93 9.79
N ALA A 133 3.83 10.24 9.54
CA ALA A 133 2.87 11.19 10.11
C ALA A 133 1.43 10.90 9.62
N PRO A 134 0.41 10.99 10.48
CA PRO A 134 -0.98 10.87 10.06
C PRO A 134 -1.36 11.99 9.09
N MET A 135 -1.98 11.64 7.97
CA MET A 135 -2.40 12.56 6.93
C MET A 135 -3.79 12.18 6.43
N VAL A 136 -4.64 13.16 6.11
CA VAL A 136 -5.88 12.90 5.37
C VAL A 136 -5.51 12.53 3.92
N ASP A 137 -6.21 11.57 3.35
CA ASP A 137 -6.00 11.06 1.98
C ASP A 137 -5.82 12.16 0.91
N THR A 138 -6.65 13.20 0.91
CA THR A 138 -6.53 14.35 0.00
C THR A 138 -5.22 15.10 0.18
N ALA A 139 -4.78 15.31 1.42
CA ALA A 139 -3.49 15.94 1.72
C ALA A 139 -2.32 15.02 1.34
N ARG A 140 -2.47 13.70 1.46
CA ARG A 140 -1.47 12.72 1.05
C ARG A 140 -1.28 12.71 -0.46
N LEU A 141 -2.36 12.70 -1.25
CA LEU A 141 -2.29 12.80 -2.71
C LEU A 141 -1.64 14.12 -3.15
N ALA A 142 -2.02 15.24 -2.53
CA ALA A 142 -1.41 16.55 -2.81
C ALA A 142 0.07 16.63 -2.39
N GLU A 143 0.52 15.84 -1.41
CA GLU A 143 1.94 15.69 -1.09
C GLU A 143 2.68 14.92 -2.18
N ILE A 144 2.12 13.80 -2.64
CA ILE A 144 2.75 12.98 -3.68
C ILE A 144 2.96 13.80 -4.96
N LEU A 145 1.93 14.52 -5.40
CA LEU A 145 2.00 15.38 -6.59
C LEU A 145 3.00 16.55 -6.47
N ARG A 146 3.36 16.98 -5.25
CA ARG A 146 4.41 17.99 -5.02
C ARG A 146 5.81 17.38 -4.95
N ARG A 147 5.92 16.11 -4.54
CA ARG A 147 7.20 15.42 -4.32
C ARG A 147 7.81 14.91 -5.63
N TYR A 148 6.98 14.54 -6.60
CA TYR A 148 7.40 14.09 -7.92
C TYR A 148 7.10 15.14 -8.98
N SER A 149 8.01 15.31 -9.95
CA SER A 149 7.78 16.19 -11.11
C SER A 149 6.65 15.65 -12.00
N GLU A 150 6.01 16.52 -12.77
CA GLU A 150 4.92 16.17 -13.70
C GLU A 150 5.29 15.08 -14.72
N ASP A 151 6.57 14.99 -15.10
CA ASP A 151 7.08 13.96 -16.02
C ASP A 151 7.33 12.59 -15.36
N ASP A 152 7.26 12.50 -14.03
CA ASP A 152 7.50 11.27 -13.29
C ASP A 152 6.31 10.30 -13.41
N PRO A 153 6.54 8.99 -13.67
CA PRO A 153 5.48 8.00 -13.74
C PRO A 153 4.55 7.98 -12.51
N VAL A 154 5.10 8.18 -11.31
CA VAL A 154 4.31 8.21 -10.07
C VAL A 154 3.36 9.41 -10.07
N HIS A 155 3.84 10.58 -10.52
CA HIS A 155 3.01 11.78 -10.61
C HIS A 155 1.81 11.55 -11.53
N ARG A 156 2.05 11.12 -12.77
CA ARG A 156 1.00 10.94 -13.78
C ARG A 156 0.00 9.84 -13.38
N ALA A 157 0.50 8.75 -12.78
CA ALA A 157 -0.34 7.69 -12.26
C ALA A 157 -1.26 8.17 -11.14
N VAL A 158 -0.73 8.94 -10.19
CA VAL A 158 -1.49 9.50 -9.06
C VAL A 158 -2.49 10.56 -9.53
N GLU A 159 -2.11 11.43 -10.47
CA GLU A 159 -3.02 12.41 -11.06
C GLU A 159 -4.22 11.74 -11.72
N ARG A 160 -3.99 10.70 -12.53
CA ARG A 160 -5.05 9.91 -13.19
C ARG A 160 -5.92 9.13 -12.21
N SER A 161 -5.31 8.57 -11.16
CA SER A 161 -5.98 7.64 -10.25
C SER A 161 -6.63 8.30 -9.03
N ALA A 162 -6.29 9.55 -8.72
CA ALA A 162 -6.76 10.26 -7.52
C ALA A 162 -8.27 10.16 -7.26
N PRO A 163 -9.18 10.34 -8.24
CA PRO A 163 -10.62 10.19 -7.99
C PRO A 163 -11.01 8.78 -7.54
N ALA A 164 -10.40 7.74 -8.12
CA ALA A 164 -10.67 6.34 -7.77
C ALA A 164 -10.08 5.99 -6.39
N LEU A 165 -8.88 6.47 -6.08
CA LEU A 165 -8.22 6.29 -4.79
C LEU A 165 -9.01 6.94 -3.64
N LEU A 166 -9.51 8.17 -3.84
CA LEU A 166 -10.37 8.83 -2.86
C LEU A 166 -11.72 8.10 -2.68
N ALA A 167 -12.29 7.58 -3.76
CA ALA A 167 -13.51 6.77 -3.68
C ALA A 167 -13.28 5.45 -2.93
N ALA A 168 -12.12 4.79 -3.11
CA ALA A 168 -11.72 3.61 -2.36
C ALA A 168 -11.56 3.91 -0.86
N SER A 169 -10.82 4.97 -0.53
CA SER A 169 -10.65 5.46 0.84
C SER A 169 -12.00 5.72 1.52
N ARG A 170 -12.91 6.44 0.85
CA ARG A 170 -14.25 6.71 1.36
C ARG A 170 -15.05 5.43 1.65
N ARG A 171 -15.06 4.47 0.72
CA ARG A 171 -15.77 3.19 0.92
C ARG A 171 -15.22 2.41 2.11
N ALA A 172 -13.90 2.39 2.29
CA ALA A 172 -13.27 1.76 3.45
C ALA A 172 -13.65 2.45 4.76
N LYS A 173 -13.58 3.79 4.82
CA LYS A 173 -13.99 4.58 5.98
C LYS A 173 -15.45 4.33 6.34
N ASP A 174 -16.35 4.39 5.35
CA ASP A 174 -17.79 4.13 5.55
C ASP A 174 -18.04 2.70 6.09
N ARG A 175 -17.29 1.71 5.60
CA ARG A 175 -17.40 0.31 6.04
C ARG A 175 -16.90 0.10 7.47
N LEU A 176 -15.80 0.75 7.83
CA LEU A 176 -15.18 0.65 9.15
C LEU A 176 -15.79 1.60 10.19
N GLY A 177 -16.77 2.44 9.79
CA GLY A 177 -17.40 3.41 10.68
C GLY A 177 -16.48 4.57 11.08
N LEU A 178 -15.48 4.88 10.25
CA LEU A 178 -14.51 5.95 10.49
C LEU A 178 -15.02 7.29 9.92
N PRO A 179 -14.64 8.43 10.54
CA PRO A 179 -14.97 9.73 9.99
C PRO A 179 -14.17 10.00 8.71
N GLN A 180 -14.68 10.88 7.84
CA GLN A 180 -14.07 11.12 6.52
C GLN A 180 -12.72 11.84 6.59
N ASP A 181 -12.44 12.56 7.67
CA ASP A 181 -11.17 13.21 7.99
C ASP A 181 -10.21 12.33 8.82
N TRP A 182 -10.56 11.05 9.05
CA TRP A 182 -9.61 10.06 9.57
C TRP A 182 -8.32 10.03 8.72
N PRO A 183 -7.13 9.94 9.32
CA PRO A 183 -6.82 9.54 10.70
C PRO A 183 -6.66 10.68 11.71
N ILE A 184 -7.07 11.92 11.36
CA ILE A 184 -6.99 13.03 12.30
C ILE A 184 -8.17 12.93 13.26
N CYS A 185 -7.90 12.83 14.56
CA CYS A 185 -8.95 12.97 15.57
C CYS A 185 -9.36 14.45 15.66
N SER A 186 -10.57 14.76 15.17
CA SER A 186 -11.25 16.04 15.43
C SER A 186 -11.74 16.12 16.88
#